data_AF-A0A949M7V4-F1
#
_entry.id   AF-A0A949M7V4-F1
#
_cell.length_a   1.000
_cell.length_b   1.000
_cell.length_c   1.000
_cell.angle_alpha   90.00
_cell.angle_beta   90.00
_cell.angle_gamma   90.00
#
_symmetry.space_group_name_H-M   'P 1'
#
loop_
_entity.id
_entity.type
_entity.pdbx_description
1 polymer ?
#
loop_
_entity_poly.entity_id
_entity_poly.type
_entity_poly.pdbx_seq_one_letter_code
_entity_poly.pdbx_strand_id
1 'polypeptide(L)'
;MSRFERLAPALLAALAALAVAGCGNSQPEGLGAGCADREQLSAALEKAPGTVALEGGTSISGCVNSARSDADLMTLGYAITATADRLAEEARGGDRAAALQLGFLVGAADRGASTSQGIQSELAYRLESSARRIETAGPQARAAFEEGRQAGRSQG
;
A
#
# COMPACT_ATOMS: atom_id res chain seq x y z
N MET A 1 -25.68 -36.49 60.15
CA MET A 1 -24.89 -36.86 58.97
C MET A 1 -25.85 -37.22 57.84
N SER A 2 -25.53 -36.76 56.62
CA SER A 2 -26.08 -37.24 55.33
C SER A 2 -27.40 -36.65 54.82
N ARG A 3 -27.35 -35.42 54.28
CA ARG A 3 -28.21 -34.93 53.19
C ARG A 3 -27.43 -33.91 52.33
N PHE A 4 -26.51 -34.38 51.50
CA PHE A 4 -26.02 -33.60 50.36
C PHE A 4 -26.24 -34.44 49.11
N GLU A 5 -27.52 -34.51 48.76
CA GLU A 5 -28.05 -35.06 47.54
C GLU A 5 -27.72 -34.16 46.34
N ARG A 6 -27.21 -34.77 45.27
CA ARG A 6 -27.80 -34.68 43.92
C ARG A 6 -27.93 -33.28 43.27
N LEU A 7 -26.96 -32.39 43.43
CA LEU A 7 -26.93 -31.11 42.68
C LEU A 7 -25.73 -31.00 41.72
N ALA A 8 -25.33 -32.11 41.08
CA ALA A 8 -24.12 -32.14 40.25
C ALA A 8 -24.30 -31.96 38.73
N PRO A 9 -25.42 -32.29 38.04
CA PRO A 9 -25.39 -32.24 36.58
C PRO A 9 -25.95 -30.95 35.97
N ALA A 10 -26.69 -30.12 36.72
CA ALA A 10 -27.41 -28.98 36.13
C ALA A 10 -26.53 -27.74 35.87
N LEU A 11 -25.40 -27.58 36.58
CA LEU A 11 -24.54 -26.40 36.42
C LEU A 11 -23.65 -26.45 35.16
N LEU A 12 -23.40 -27.64 34.62
CA LEU A 12 -22.54 -27.83 33.44
C LEU A 12 -23.23 -27.51 32.10
N ALA A 13 -24.56 -27.47 32.06
CA ALA A 13 -25.30 -27.16 30.84
C ALA A 13 -25.46 -25.64 30.60
N ALA A 14 -25.38 -24.81 31.66
CA ALA A 14 -25.61 -23.37 31.55
C ALA A 14 -24.39 -22.58 31.05
N LEU A 15 -23.17 -23.11 31.19
CA LEU A 15 -21.93 -22.46 30.73
C LEU A 15 -21.63 -22.66 29.23
N ALA A 16 -22.32 -23.58 28.55
CA ALA A 16 -22.11 -23.83 27.12
C ALA A 16 -22.88 -22.86 26.20
N ALA A 17 -23.81 -22.06 26.73
CA ALA A 17 -24.70 -21.22 25.92
C ALA A 17 -24.16 -19.80 25.64
N LEU A 18 -23.02 -19.41 26.20
CA LEU A 18 -22.45 -18.05 26.06
C LEU A 18 -21.39 -17.92 24.94
N ALA A 19 -21.13 -18.98 24.16
CA ALA A 19 -20.03 -19.01 23.19
C ALA A 19 -20.39 -18.50 21.78
N VAL A 20 -21.49 -17.77 21.58
CA VAL A 20 -21.90 -17.27 20.25
C VAL A 20 -22.22 -15.77 20.29
N ALA A 21 -21.32 -14.97 20.87
CA ALA A 21 -21.14 -13.60 20.41
C ALA A 21 -20.05 -13.65 19.34
N GLY A 22 -20.45 -13.97 18.11
CA GLY A 22 -19.58 -13.88 16.95
C GLY A 22 -19.12 -12.43 16.79
N CYS A 23 -17.89 -12.15 17.21
CA CYS A 23 -17.20 -10.93 16.81
C CYS A 23 -17.18 -10.91 15.29
N GLY A 24 -17.99 -10.03 14.70
CA GLY A 24 -18.05 -9.83 13.26
C GLY A 24 -16.64 -9.64 12.74
N ASN A 25 -16.19 -10.62 11.97
CA ASN A 25 -14.96 -10.53 11.20
C ASN A 25 -15.24 -9.58 10.04
N SER A 26 -15.16 -8.28 10.32
CA SER A 26 -14.97 -7.29 9.26
C SER A 26 -13.58 -7.56 8.70
N GLN A 27 -13.49 -8.47 7.71
CA GLN A 27 -12.31 -8.57 6.88
C GLN A 27 -11.98 -7.15 6.42
N PRO A 28 -10.79 -6.60 6.72
CA PRO A 28 -10.38 -5.37 6.07
C PRO A 28 -10.51 -5.63 4.57
N GLU A 29 -11.22 -4.74 3.87
CA GLU A 29 -11.26 -4.78 2.42
C GLU A 29 -9.80 -4.88 1.95
N GLY A 30 -9.46 -6.02 1.33
CA GLY A 30 -8.08 -6.32 0.96
C GLY A 30 -7.56 -5.36 -0.10
N LEU A 31 -6.33 -5.56 -0.54
CA LEU A 31 -5.79 -4.81 -1.68
C LEU A 31 -6.79 -4.79 -2.85
N GLY A 32 -7.14 -3.58 -3.29
CA GLY A 32 -8.00 -3.37 -4.45
C GLY A 32 -7.42 -4.00 -5.72
N ALA A 33 -8.28 -4.26 -6.70
CA ALA A 33 -7.87 -4.79 -8.00
C ALA A 33 -6.75 -3.93 -8.62
N GLY A 34 -5.72 -4.58 -9.17
CA GLY A 34 -4.60 -3.92 -9.82
C GLY A 34 -3.48 -3.40 -8.89
N CYS A 35 -3.69 -3.32 -7.57
CA CYS A 35 -2.68 -2.78 -6.65
C CYS A 35 -1.37 -3.60 -6.62
N ALA A 36 -1.45 -4.89 -6.95
CA ALA A 36 -0.33 -5.81 -6.96
C ALA A 36 0.14 -6.19 -8.36
N ASP A 37 -0.47 -5.60 -9.40
CA ASP A 37 -0.16 -5.90 -10.80
C ASP A 37 0.84 -4.86 -11.31
N ARG A 38 2.05 -5.31 -11.59
CA ARG A 38 3.17 -4.46 -12.00
C ARG A 38 2.96 -3.87 -13.40
N GLU A 39 2.33 -4.63 -14.28
CA GLU A 39 2.03 -4.24 -15.64
C GLU A 39 0.94 -3.15 -15.62
N GLN A 40 -0.10 -3.30 -14.80
CA GLN A 40 -1.09 -2.24 -14.59
C GLN A 40 -0.50 -1.00 -13.92
N LEU A 41 0.35 -1.16 -12.90
CA LEU A 41 1.05 -0.04 -12.27
C LEU A 41 1.88 0.75 -13.29
N SER A 42 2.66 0.05 -14.12
CA SER A 42 3.49 0.69 -15.15
C SER A 42 2.62 1.42 -16.18
N ALA A 43 1.56 0.78 -16.69
CA ALA A 43 0.66 1.39 -17.67
C ALA A 43 -0.14 2.58 -17.09
N ALA A 44 -0.48 2.55 -15.81
CA ALA A 44 -1.13 3.67 -15.15
C ALA A 44 -0.17 4.86 -15.00
N LEU A 45 1.08 4.60 -14.59
CA LEU A 45 2.10 5.62 -14.38
C LEU A 45 2.46 6.37 -15.67
N GLU A 46 2.34 5.76 -16.85
CA GLU A 46 2.52 6.44 -18.14
C GLU A 46 1.66 7.70 -18.31
N LYS A 47 0.56 7.81 -17.55
CA LYS A 47 -0.36 8.98 -17.58
C LYS A 47 0.11 10.14 -16.69
N ALA A 48 1.18 9.98 -15.91
CA ALA A 48 1.72 11.04 -15.08
C ALA A 48 2.14 12.25 -15.94
N PRO A 49 1.94 13.50 -15.47
CA PRO A 49 1.43 13.87 -14.14
C PRO A 49 -0.10 14.00 -14.10
N GLY A 50 -0.81 13.51 -15.12
CA GLY A 50 -2.27 13.49 -15.18
C GLY A 50 -2.90 12.44 -14.25
N THR A 51 -4.15 12.07 -14.51
CA THR A 51 -4.88 11.12 -13.67
C THR A 51 -4.29 9.71 -13.80
N VAL A 52 -3.59 9.27 -12.75
CA VAL A 52 -3.06 7.91 -12.61
C VAL A 52 -4.04 7.11 -11.76
N ALA A 53 -4.75 6.19 -12.42
CA ALA A 53 -5.68 5.28 -11.77
C ALA A 53 -5.51 3.88 -12.36
N LEU A 54 -5.57 2.89 -11.47
CA LEU A 54 -5.56 1.47 -11.79
C LEU A 54 -6.95 1.02 -12.25
N GLU A 55 -7.08 -0.27 -12.57
CA GLU A 55 -8.37 -0.87 -12.83
C GLU A 55 -9.34 -0.62 -11.66
N GLY A 56 -10.61 -0.36 -11.98
CA GLY A 56 -11.61 0.02 -10.98
C GLY A 56 -11.48 1.47 -10.45
N GLY A 57 -10.54 2.26 -10.97
CA GLY A 57 -10.36 3.67 -10.59
C GLY A 57 -9.55 3.88 -9.32
N THR A 58 -8.92 2.82 -8.80
CA THR A 58 -8.10 2.87 -7.58
C THR A 58 -6.85 3.71 -7.80
N SER A 59 -6.59 4.68 -6.92
CA SER A 59 -5.34 5.46 -6.94
C SER A 59 -4.19 4.67 -6.30
N ILE A 60 -2.95 5.05 -6.59
CA ILE A 60 -1.77 4.39 -6.00
C ILE A 60 -1.71 4.65 -4.49
N SER A 61 -2.02 5.88 -4.04
CA SER A 61 -2.14 6.20 -2.62
C SER A 61 -3.24 5.39 -1.93
N GLY A 62 -4.33 5.09 -2.65
CA GLY A 62 -5.41 4.23 -2.19
C GLY A 62 -4.93 2.79 -1.96
N CYS A 63 -4.14 2.24 -2.89
CA CYS A 63 -3.50 0.93 -2.71
C CYS A 63 -2.59 0.91 -1.47
N VAL A 64 -1.74 1.92 -1.31
CA VAL A 64 -0.84 2.03 -0.16
C VAL A 64 -1.63 2.11 1.15
N ASN A 65 -2.63 2.98 1.25
CA ASN A 65 -3.47 3.14 2.43
C ASN A 65 -4.30 1.88 2.78
N SER A 66 -4.61 1.04 1.79
CA SER A 66 -5.39 -0.18 1.95
C SER A 66 -4.54 -1.40 2.30
N ALA A 67 -3.21 -1.34 2.15
CA ALA A 67 -2.31 -2.43 2.49
C ALA A 67 -2.13 -2.57 4.01
N ARG A 68 -3.07 -3.22 4.70
CA ARG A 68 -3.14 -3.22 6.18
C ARG A 68 -2.65 -4.50 6.85
N SER A 69 -2.54 -5.60 6.11
CA SER A 69 -1.95 -6.84 6.60
C SER A 69 -0.51 -7.00 6.12
N ASP A 70 0.27 -7.82 6.82
CA ASP A 70 1.63 -8.18 6.38
C ASP A 70 1.62 -8.77 4.97
N ALA A 71 0.60 -9.59 4.64
CA ALA A 71 0.43 -10.16 3.31
C ALA A 71 0.22 -9.06 2.26
N ASP A 72 -0.64 -8.08 2.54
CA ASP A 72 -0.86 -6.95 1.62
C ASP A 72 0.43 -6.13 1.43
N LEU A 73 1.13 -5.83 2.53
CA LEU A 73 2.37 -5.07 2.49
C LEU A 73 3.45 -5.79 1.67
N MET A 74 3.55 -7.11 1.81
CA MET A 74 4.48 -7.92 1.02
C MET A 74 4.09 -7.92 -0.47
N THR A 75 2.82 -8.14 -0.77
CA THR A 75 2.32 -8.24 -2.15
C THR A 75 2.41 -6.90 -2.89
N LEU A 76 1.88 -5.83 -2.30
CA LEU A 76 2.01 -4.48 -2.86
C LEU A 76 3.47 -4.05 -2.92
N GLY A 77 4.21 -4.26 -1.82
CA GLY A 77 5.60 -3.88 -1.69
C GLY A 77 6.48 -4.48 -2.78
N TYR A 78 6.26 -5.74 -3.13
CA TYR A 78 6.96 -6.40 -4.23
C TYR A 78 6.72 -5.71 -5.58
N ALA A 79 5.46 -5.49 -5.95
CA ALA A 79 5.11 -4.90 -7.24
C ALA A 79 5.57 -3.44 -7.36
N ILE A 80 5.34 -2.64 -6.31
CA ILE A 80 5.63 -1.21 -6.32
C ILE A 80 7.14 -0.91 -6.25
N THR A 81 7.90 -1.68 -5.45
CA THR A 81 9.36 -1.52 -5.36
C THR A 81 10.03 -1.91 -6.67
N ALA A 82 9.61 -3.02 -7.29
CA ALA A 82 10.15 -3.42 -8.59
C ALA A 82 9.87 -2.38 -9.69
N THR A 83 8.69 -1.76 -9.66
CA THR A 83 8.33 -0.67 -10.57
C THR A 83 9.22 0.56 -10.33
N ALA A 84 9.40 0.96 -9.06
CA ALA A 84 10.24 2.09 -8.70
C ALA A 84 11.71 1.87 -9.07
N ASP A 85 12.26 0.69 -8.82
CA ASP A 85 13.64 0.35 -9.16
C ASP A 85 13.88 0.43 -10.68
N ARG A 86 12.95 -0.09 -11.50
CA ARG A 86 13.01 0.04 -12.96
C ARG A 86 13.03 1.51 -13.39
N LEU A 87 12.07 2.29 -12.90
CA LEU A 87 11.96 3.72 -13.23
C LEU A 87 13.19 4.51 -12.77
N ALA A 88 13.77 4.17 -11.62
CA ALA A 88 14.98 4.79 -11.12
C ALA A 88 16.20 4.52 -12.02
N GLU A 89 16.34 3.30 -12.56
CA GLU A 89 17.41 3.00 -13.52
C GLU A 89 17.22 3.74 -14.84
N GLU A 90 16.01 3.77 -15.39
CA GLU A 90 15.69 4.50 -16.62
C GLU A 90 15.91 6.01 -16.45
N ALA A 91 15.44 6.58 -15.34
CA ALA A 91 15.62 7.99 -14.98
C ALA A 91 17.10 8.35 -14.82
N ARG A 92 17.89 7.48 -14.19
CA ARG A 92 19.35 7.62 -14.08
C ARG A 92 20.03 7.60 -15.44
N GLY A 93 19.50 6.82 -16.39
CA GLY A 93 19.89 6.81 -17.79
C GLY A 93 19.53 8.08 -18.58
N GLY A 94 18.80 9.01 -17.96
CA GLY A 94 18.40 10.28 -18.56
C GLY A 94 16.96 10.32 -19.09
N ASP A 95 16.17 9.26 -18.86
CA ASP A 95 14.77 9.26 -19.25
C ASP A 95 13.95 10.21 -18.36
N ARG A 96 13.53 11.33 -18.94
CA ARG A 96 12.72 12.35 -18.25
C ARG A 96 11.34 11.81 -17.87
N ALA A 97 10.72 10.99 -18.72
CA ALA A 97 9.40 10.42 -18.45
C ALA A 97 9.48 9.43 -17.28
N ALA A 98 10.47 8.55 -17.27
CA ALA A 98 10.69 7.64 -16.15
C ALA A 98 10.96 8.40 -14.84
N ALA A 99 11.71 9.50 -14.88
CA ALA A 99 11.94 10.35 -13.70
C ALA A 99 10.64 10.95 -13.15
N LEU A 100 9.78 11.45 -14.03
CA LEU A 100 8.46 11.98 -13.67
C LEU A 100 7.56 10.90 -13.07
N GLN A 101 7.52 9.72 -13.67
CA GLN A 101 6.74 8.57 -13.20
C GLN A 101 7.23 8.09 -11.83
N LEU A 102 8.55 8.00 -11.63
CA LEU A 102 9.15 7.66 -10.34
C LEU A 102 8.77 8.68 -9.27
N GLY A 103 8.86 9.97 -9.61
CA GLY A 103 8.42 11.05 -8.73
C GLY A 103 6.97 10.85 -8.31
N PHE A 104 6.07 10.67 -9.28
CA PHE A 104 4.65 10.43 -9.03
C PHE A 104 4.43 9.25 -8.08
N LEU A 105 5.11 8.13 -8.32
CA LEU A 105 5.02 6.94 -7.49
C LEU A 105 5.42 7.22 -6.03
N VAL A 106 6.55 7.91 -5.82
CA VAL A 106 7.02 8.29 -4.47
C VAL A 106 6.03 9.22 -3.78
N GLY A 107 5.53 10.25 -4.49
CA GLY A 107 4.55 11.19 -3.94
C GLY A 107 3.23 10.53 -3.56
N ALA A 108 2.74 9.61 -4.39
CA ALA A 108 1.51 8.86 -4.13
C ALA A 108 1.66 7.92 -2.93
N ALA A 109 2.83 7.27 -2.80
CA ALA A 109 3.12 6.42 -1.66
C ALA A 109 3.23 7.20 -0.35
N ASP A 110 3.90 8.36 -0.36
CA ASP A 110 3.96 9.27 0.78
C ASP A 110 2.55 9.75 1.20
N ARG A 111 1.70 10.11 0.23
CA ARG A 111 0.30 10.44 0.51
C ARG A 111 -0.42 9.27 1.18
N GLY A 112 -0.36 8.07 0.62
CA GLY A 112 -1.04 6.89 1.16
C GLY A 112 -0.51 6.44 2.52
N ALA A 113 0.78 6.64 2.77
CA ALA A 113 1.40 6.34 4.06
C ALA A 113 1.05 7.39 5.12
N SER A 114 0.91 8.67 4.76
CA SER A 114 0.59 9.75 5.70
C SER A 114 -0.79 9.62 6.36
N THR A 115 -1.73 8.94 5.69
CA THR A 115 -3.07 8.66 6.24
C THR A 115 -3.11 7.39 7.08
N SER A 116 -2.02 6.62 7.07
CA SER A 116 -1.88 5.43 7.88
C SER A 116 -1.23 5.77 9.23
N GLN A 117 -1.58 5.03 10.28
CA GLN A 117 -0.97 5.19 11.61
C GLN A 117 0.47 4.64 11.67
N GLY A 118 1.26 4.84 10.61
CA GLY A 118 2.68 4.47 10.51
C GLY A 118 2.96 3.08 9.94
N ILE A 119 1.96 2.23 9.71
CA ILE A 119 2.15 0.84 9.23
C ILE A 119 2.84 0.81 7.84
N GLN A 120 2.62 1.83 7.01
CA GLN A 120 3.03 1.90 5.61
C GLN A 120 4.23 2.83 5.43
N SER A 121 4.74 3.41 6.52
CA SER A 121 5.88 4.34 6.50
C SER A 121 7.15 3.68 5.96
N GLU A 122 7.38 2.41 6.28
CA GLU A 122 8.50 1.63 5.76
C GLU A 122 8.40 1.42 4.25
N LEU A 123 7.20 1.21 3.71
CA LEU A 123 7.00 1.08 2.26
C LEU A 123 7.34 2.39 1.54
N ALA A 124 6.84 3.52 2.06
CA ALA A 124 7.19 4.84 1.52
C ALA A 124 8.71 5.10 1.60
N TYR A 125 9.33 4.78 2.73
CA TYR A 125 10.78 4.92 2.93
C TYR A 125 11.60 4.10 1.93
N ARG A 126 11.17 2.87 1.61
CA ARG A 126 11.83 2.04 0.58
C ARG A 126 11.78 2.69 -0.80
N LEU A 127 10.62 3.24 -1.17
CA LEU A 127 10.46 3.94 -2.45
C LEU A 127 11.30 5.20 -2.52
N GLU A 128 11.38 5.97 -1.44
CA GLU A 128 12.32 7.09 -1.33
C GLU A 128 13.78 6.63 -1.49
N SER A 129 14.14 5.49 -0.90
CA SER A 129 15.48 4.91 -1.02
C SER A 129 15.82 4.53 -2.46
N SER A 130 14.91 3.90 -3.20
CA SER A 130 15.07 3.65 -4.65
C SER A 130 15.23 4.96 -5.42
N ALA A 131 14.49 6.01 -5.05
CA ALA A 131 14.54 7.31 -5.70
C ALA A 131 15.85 8.08 -5.47
N ARG A 132 16.64 7.79 -4.41
CA ARG A 132 17.95 8.44 -4.18
C ARG A 132 18.90 8.31 -5.36
N ARG A 133 18.74 7.30 -6.22
CA ARG A 133 19.53 7.15 -7.45
C ARG A 133 19.41 8.36 -8.38
N ILE A 134 18.30 9.12 -8.30
CA ILE A 134 18.07 10.34 -9.07
C ILE A 134 19.04 11.48 -8.71
N GLU A 135 19.66 11.46 -7.53
CA GLU A 135 20.60 12.49 -7.10
C GLU A 135 21.79 12.62 -8.06
N THR A 136 22.17 11.50 -8.69
CA THR A 136 23.24 11.43 -9.70
C THR A 136 22.79 11.74 -11.12
N ALA A 137 21.49 11.94 -11.35
CA ALA A 137 20.92 12.19 -12.67
C ALA A 137 21.06 13.67 -13.10
N GLY A 138 20.91 13.91 -14.40
CA GLY A 138 20.93 15.25 -14.97
C GLY A 138 19.86 16.18 -14.38
N PRO A 139 20.04 17.51 -14.44
CA PRO A 139 19.11 18.49 -13.85
C PRO A 139 17.68 18.36 -14.39
N GLN A 140 17.50 17.98 -15.66
CA GLN A 140 16.17 17.80 -16.25
C GLN A 140 15.42 16.60 -15.64
N ALA A 141 16.12 15.49 -15.39
CA ALA A 141 15.54 14.31 -14.75
C ALA A 141 15.16 14.62 -13.29
N ARG A 142 16.02 15.32 -12.55
CA ARG A 142 15.71 15.76 -11.18
C ARG A 142 14.51 16.70 -11.11
N ALA A 143 14.40 17.65 -12.05
CA ALA A 143 13.25 18.54 -12.13
C ALA A 143 11.94 17.78 -12.45
N ALA A 144 12.00 16.82 -13.38
CA ALA A 144 10.84 15.97 -13.71
C ALA A 144 10.43 15.07 -12.53
N PHE A 145 11.40 14.51 -11.79
CA PHE A 145 11.12 13.77 -10.57
C PHE A 145 10.38 14.63 -9.54
N GLU A 146 10.81 15.87 -9.31
CA GLU A 146 10.14 16.77 -8.36
C GLU A 146 8.72 17.16 -8.81
N GLU A 147 8.54 17.44 -10.10
CA GLU A 147 7.22 17.68 -10.71
C GLU A 147 6.29 16.48 -10.48
N GLY A 148 6.79 15.28 -10.79
CA GLY A 148 6.08 14.02 -10.54
C GLY A 148 5.72 13.84 -9.07
N ARG A 149 6.68 14.06 -8.16
CA ARG A 149 6.50 13.90 -6.72
C ARG A 149 5.42 14.80 -6.16
N GLN A 150 5.38 16.06 -6.61
CA GLN A 150 4.33 16.98 -6.22
C GLN A 150 2.96 16.54 -6.74
N ALA A 151 2.86 16.08 -7.99
CA ALA A 151 1.62 15.55 -8.55
C ALA A 151 1.16 14.28 -7.82
N GLY A 152 2.05 13.33 -7.58
CA GLY A 152 1.72 12.11 -6.82
C GLY A 152 1.19 12.42 -5.43
N ARG A 153 1.79 13.39 -4.73
CA ARG A 153 1.35 13.79 -3.40
C ARG A 153 -0.03 14.46 -3.40
N SER A 154 -0.41 15.15 -4.48
CA SER A 154 -1.68 15.89 -4.57
C SER A 154 -2.84 15.05 -5.10
N GLN A 155 -2.58 14.11 -6.03
CA GLN A 155 -3.64 13.37 -6.73
C GLN A 155 -3.34 11.88 -6.97
N GLY A 156 -2.14 11.41 -6.62
CA GLY A 156 -1.77 10.01 -6.72
C GLY A 156 -2.48 9.13 -5.72
#